data_AF-A0A1B8P2U6-F1
#
_entry.id   AF-A0A1B8P2U6-F1
#
_cell.length_a   1.000
_cell.length_b   1.000
_cell.length_c   1.000
_cell.angle_alpha   90.00
_cell.angle_beta   90.00
_cell.angle_gamma   90.00
#
_symmetry.space_group_name_H-M   'P 1'
#
loop_
_entity.id
_entity.type
_entity.pdbx_description
1 polymer ?
#
loop_
_entity_poly.entity_id
_entity_poly.type
_entity_poly.pdbx_seq_one_letter_code
_entity_poly.pdbx_strand_id
1 'polypeptide(L)'
;MAEVEVDTLSGEYRLSRADILHDVGDSLNPAIDIGQVEGAFIQGMGWLTSEELKWNDAGRLVSDGPSTYKIPAFGDLPPTFNVELLQGHPNSQASIYRSKAVGEPPFMLGISVWSALRDALASLVDYRESPALDTPATPERVLMVAEALRRQHAEDATSRGDPIMPRHDTKASGTWHSALDRLQRQARPHALASVVGTAGSTPREPGAKMVITPDAVHDTLGGGSFEFQVIDVARAALAAGEGGSHLEAFPLGGRSGQCCGGYVHVLIEVFTGAEMTVALFGAGHVGRALVEILAPLPWRVLWFDSRDDAFPSGVESHERLSCRRIAAGSEGPDVASAVDSLPSGCHALVMTHDHAEDRALVDALLRRGDCASLGLIGSASKWASFRRRLADAGHDAAALGTVRCPIGVPGAKGKRPYEIALATATELLTLKPDTQRPDRLGVAPEVLRDAFTPPRD
;
A
#
# COMPACT_ATOMS: atom_id res chain seq x y z
N MET A 1 19.05 10.69 9.88
CA MET A 1 18.74 11.99 9.23
C MET A 1 19.88 12.31 8.26
N ALA A 2 19.57 12.89 7.10
CA ALA A 2 20.57 13.36 6.14
C ALA A 2 20.18 14.76 5.64
N GLU A 3 21.16 15.61 5.41
CA GLU A 3 20.99 16.98 4.90
C GLU A 3 21.91 17.17 3.69
N VAL A 4 21.36 17.74 2.61
CA VAL A 4 22.08 17.94 1.35
C VAL A 4 21.97 19.38 0.88
N GLU A 5 23.02 19.86 0.25
CA GLU A 5 23.03 21.11 -0.50
C GLU A 5 23.12 20.77 -1.99
N VAL A 6 22.22 21.31 -2.80
CA VAL A 6 22.14 21.02 -4.25
C VAL A 6 22.41 22.29 -5.03
N ASP A 7 23.43 22.29 -5.89
CA ASP A 7 23.59 23.27 -6.93
C ASP A 7 22.64 22.94 -8.08
N THR A 8 21.52 23.65 -8.10
CA THR A 8 20.44 23.43 -9.05
C THR A 8 20.78 23.90 -10.48
N LEU A 9 21.95 24.50 -10.73
CA LEU A 9 22.40 24.89 -12.08
C LEU A 9 23.32 23.84 -12.72
N SER A 10 24.03 23.07 -11.91
CA SER A 10 24.94 22.00 -12.38
C SER A 10 24.41 20.59 -12.08
N GLY A 11 23.47 20.48 -11.13
CA GLY A 11 23.01 19.22 -10.58
C GLY A 11 23.96 18.61 -9.56
N GLU A 12 25.13 19.22 -9.31
CA GLU A 12 26.04 18.77 -8.27
C GLU A 12 25.42 18.98 -6.89
N TYR A 13 25.78 18.10 -5.95
CA TYR A 13 25.28 18.18 -4.59
C TYR A 13 26.35 17.71 -3.60
N ARG A 14 26.14 18.09 -2.34
CA ARG A 14 26.98 17.67 -1.23
C ARG A 14 26.11 17.22 -0.07
N LEU A 15 26.49 16.11 0.56
CA LEU A 15 25.96 15.72 1.86
C LEU A 15 26.62 16.60 2.93
N SER A 16 25.86 17.50 3.56
CA SER A 16 26.38 18.43 4.57
C SER A 16 26.39 17.78 5.96
N ARG A 17 25.41 16.92 6.24
CA ARG A 17 25.24 16.25 7.53
C ARG A 17 24.57 14.89 7.42
N ALA A 18 25.02 13.94 8.24
CA ALA A 18 24.33 12.68 8.50
C ALA A 18 24.33 12.36 10.00
N ASP A 19 23.16 12.04 10.55
CA ASP A 19 22.99 11.56 11.93
C ASP A 19 22.35 10.16 11.91
N ILE A 20 23.03 9.19 12.50
CA ILE A 20 22.63 7.79 12.53
C ILE A 20 22.56 7.31 13.98
N LEU A 21 21.42 6.78 14.37
CA LEU A 21 21.24 6.01 15.59
C LEU A 21 20.91 4.57 15.19
N HIS A 22 21.77 3.61 15.54
CA HIS A 22 21.62 2.23 15.11
C HIS A 22 21.53 1.25 16.29
N ASP A 23 20.58 0.31 16.22
CA ASP A 23 20.37 -0.70 17.25
C ASP A 23 21.14 -1.98 16.91
N VAL A 24 22.24 -2.20 17.65
CA VAL A 24 23.09 -3.39 17.52
C VAL A 24 22.90 -4.38 18.68
N GLY A 25 21.89 -4.19 19.52
CA GLY A 25 21.78 -4.89 20.80
C GLY A 25 22.97 -4.57 21.72
N ASP A 26 23.45 -5.58 22.45
CA ASP A 26 24.67 -5.45 23.25
C ASP A 26 25.89 -5.68 22.33
N SER A 27 26.49 -4.58 21.88
CA SER A 27 27.65 -4.59 20.99
C SER A 27 28.82 -5.41 21.56
N LEU A 28 29.41 -6.27 20.73
CA LEU A 28 30.61 -7.03 21.07
C LEU A 28 31.87 -6.16 21.02
N ASN A 29 31.92 -5.25 20.04
CA ASN A 29 32.99 -4.29 19.86
C ASN A 29 32.42 -3.00 19.25
N PRO A 30 32.11 -1.99 20.07
CA PRO A 30 31.45 -0.77 19.61
C PRO A 30 32.23 -0.04 18.50
N ALA A 31 33.57 -0.08 18.54
CA ALA A 31 34.40 0.58 17.53
C ALA A 31 34.29 -0.08 16.15
N ILE A 32 34.21 -1.42 16.11
CA ILE A 32 34.00 -2.15 14.86
C ILE A 32 32.58 -1.91 14.35
N ASP A 33 31.59 -1.96 15.23
CA ASP A 33 30.19 -1.79 14.85
C ASP A 33 29.91 -0.39 14.31
N ILE A 34 30.48 0.66 14.93
CA ILE A 34 30.42 2.03 14.39
C ILE A 34 31.05 2.10 13.00
N GLY A 35 32.25 1.53 12.82
CA GLY A 35 32.90 1.52 11.50
C GLY A 35 32.11 0.76 10.42
N GLN A 36 31.38 -0.30 10.80
CA GLN A 36 30.46 -0.99 9.89
C GLN A 36 29.26 -0.11 9.51
N VAL A 37 28.66 0.58 10.48
CA VAL A 37 27.56 1.52 10.23
C VAL A 37 27.99 2.64 9.29
N GLU A 38 29.15 3.24 9.54
CA GLU A 38 29.72 4.31 8.70
C GLU A 38 29.97 3.81 7.27
N GLY A 39 30.69 2.69 7.14
CA GLY A 39 31.06 2.13 5.84
C GLY A 39 29.84 1.73 5.02
N ALA A 40 28.89 1.01 5.62
CA ALA A 40 27.68 0.57 4.93
C ALA A 40 26.78 1.75 4.55
N PHE A 41 26.64 2.78 5.40
CA PHE A 41 25.90 3.99 5.05
C PHE A 41 26.50 4.70 3.83
N ILE A 42 27.82 4.90 3.79
CA ILE A 42 28.50 5.54 2.65
C ILE A 42 28.38 4.68 1.40
N GLN A 43 28.47 3.35 1.50
CA GLN A 43 28.27 2.45 0.38
C GLN A 43 26.82 2.53 -0.16
N GLY A 44 25.82 2.58 0.73
CA GLY A 44 24.42 2.77 0.36
C GLY A 44 24.14 4.13 -0.28
N MET A 45 24.81 5.18 0.22
CA MET A 45 24.78 6.51 -0.39
C MET A 45 25.35 6.44 -1.82
N GLY A 46 26.51 5.81 -2.01
CA GLY A 46 27.13 5.63 -3.33
C GLY A 46 26.20 4.93 -4.31
N TRP A 47 25.66 3.78 -3.90
CA TRP A 47 24.68 3.00 -4.68
C TRP A 47 23.48 3.82 -5.16
N LEU A 48 22.98 4.75 -4.33
CA LEU A 48 21.79 5.54 -4.64
C LEU A 48 22.07 6.85 -5.37
N THR A 49 23.33 7.27 -5.49
CA THR A 49 23.66 8.62 -5.93
C THR A 49 24.73 8.68 -7.01
N SER A 50 25.85 7.95 -6.89
CA SER A 50 27.01 8.07 -7.79
C SER A 50 27.37 6.80 -8.54
N GLU A 51 27.13 5.62 -7.96
CA GLU A 51 27.56 4.33 -8.50
C GLU A 51 26.63 3.87 -9.63
N GLU A 52 27.00 4.21 -10.86
CA GLU A 52 26.21 3.88 -12.05
C GLU A 52 26.92 2.84 -12.93
N LEU A 53 26.16 1.81 -13.29
CA LEU A 53 26.55 0.88 -14.34
C LEU A 53 26.03 1.38 -15.70
N LYS A 54 26.94 1.52 -16.67
CA LYS A 54 26.61 1.95 -18.04
C LYS A 54 26.92 0.84 -19.02
N TRP A 55 26.02 0.63 -19.98
CA TRP A 55 26.19 -0.29 -21.09
C TRP A 55 26.08 0.45 -22.42
N ASN A 56 26.78 -0.04 -23.45
CA ASN A 56 26.61 0.46 -24.82
C ASN A 56 25.49 -0.30 -25.57
N ASP A 57 25.18 0.15 -26.79
CA ASP A 57 24.14 -0.45 -27.65
C ASP A 57 24.36 -1.94 -27.98
N ALA A 58 25.60 -2.43 -27.83
CA ALA A 58 25.96 -3.83 -28.01
C ALA A 58 25.82 -4.67 -26.72
N GLY A 59 25.29 -4.07 -25.63
CA GLY A 59 25.11 -4.73 -24.33
C GLY A 59 26.41 -4.93 -23.54
N ARG A 60 27.51 -4.24 -23.89
CA ARG A 60 28.78 -4.34 -23.15
C ARG A 60 28.83 -3.30 -22.04
N LEU A 61 29.26 -3.71 -20.85
CA LEU A 61 29.54 -2.81 -19.74
C LEU A 61 30.69 -1.86 -20.11
N VAL A 62 30.47 -0.56 -20.03
CA VAL A 62 31.46 0.50 -20.29
C VAL A 62 31.93 1.20 -19.02
N SER A 63 31.23 0.99 -17.90
CA SER A 63 31.65 1.42 -16.56
C SER A 63 32.45 0.31 -15.86
N ASP A 64 33.49 -0.21 -16.51
CA ASP A 64 34.26 -1.38 -16.08
C ASP A 64 35.57 -1.04 -15.35
N GLY A 65 35.81 0.24 -15.03
CA GLY A 65 37.00 0.68 -14.31
C GLY A 65 36.78 1.85 -13.36
N PRO A 66 37.74 2.17 -12.46
CA PRO A 66 37.59 3.24 -11.45
C PRO A 66 37.44 4.65 -12.05
N SER A 67 37.83 4.83 -13.31
CA SER A 67 37.62 6.08 -14.05
C SER A 67 36.17 6.25 -14.51
N THR A 68 35.43 5.16 -14.70
CA THR A 68 34.09 5.12 -15.30
C THR A 68 32.99 4.62 -14.33
N TYR A 69 33.35 3.91 -13.27
CA TYR A 69 32.49 3.55 -12.13
C TYR A 69 32.98 4.29 -10.88
N LYS A 70 32.15 5.20 -10.35
CA LYS A 70 32.54 6.13 -9.29
C LYS A 70 31.93 5.74 -7.95
N ILE A 71 32.75 5.08 -7.13
CA ILE A 71 32.45 4.90 -5.70
C ILE A 71 32.58 6.24 -4.96
N PRO A 72 31.90 6.40 -3.80
CA PRO A 72 32.14 7.52 -2.91
C PRO A 72 33.62 7.64 -2.52
N ALA A 73 34.14 8.85 -2.60
CA ALA A 73 35.47 9.23 -2.19
C ALA A 73 35.43 10.04 -0.88
N PHE A 74 36.61 10.38 -0.36
CA PHE A 74 36.75 11.20 0.85
C PHE A 74 35.98 12.53 0.77
N GLY A 75 35.87 13.14 -0.42
CA GLY A 75 35.13 14.38 -0.63
C GLY A 75 33.62 14.26 -0.46
N ASP A 76 33.08 13.03 -0.57
CA ASP A 76 31.65 12.75 -0.47
C ASP A 76 31.21 12.51 0.98
N LEU A 77 32.15 12.41 1.92
CA LEU A 77 31.85 12.29 3.34
C LEU A 77 31.23 13.59 3.88
N PRO A 78 30.18 13.50 4.72
CA PRO A 78 29.61 14.68 5.32
C PRO A 78 30.58 15.31 6.32
N PRO A 79 30.73 16.65 6.31
CA PRO A 79 31.47 17.37 7.35
C PRO A 79 30.99 17.06 8.77
N THR A 80 29.68 16.86 8.93
CA THR A 80 29.08 16.43 10.20
C THR A 80 28.55 15.01 10.04
N PHE A 81 29.29 14.03 10.56
CA PHE A 81 28.90 12.63 10.53
C PHE A 81 28.80 12.07 11.96
N ASN A 82 27.57 12.00 12.49
CA ASN A 82 27.32 11.50 13.83
C ASN A 82 26.75 10.08 13.76
N VAL A 83 27.43 9.12 14.38
CA VAL A 83 26.98 7.74 14.50
C VAL A 83 26.95 7.34 15.97
N GLU A 84 25.77 6.99 16.46
CA GLU A 84 25.55 6.50 17.82
C GLU A 84 24.89 5.11 17.80
N LEU A 85 25.26 4.28 18.77
CA LEU A 85 24.64 2.98 18.99
C LEU A 85 23.58 3.11 20.09
N LEU A 86 22.38 2.59 19.83
CA LEU A 86 21.28 2.62 20.78
C LEU A 86 21.66 1.84 22.06
N GLN A 87 21.65 2.52 23.20
CA GLN A 87 22.05 1.94 24.48
C GLN A 87 20.87 1.34 25.25
N GLY A 88 21.15 0.36 26.11
CA GLY A 88 20.17 -0.19 27.05
C GLY A 88 19.08 -1.05 26.41
N HIS A 89 19.32 -1.56 25.20
CA HIS A 89 18.33 -2.31 24.43
C HIS A 89 18.87 -3.66 23.93
N PRO A 90 19.14 -4.63 24.83
CA PRO A 90 19.73 -5.92 24.46
C PRO A 90 18.82 -6.69 23.48
N ASN A 91 19.41 -7.54 22.64
CA ASN A 91 18.64 -8.34 21.70
C ASN A 91 17.64 -9.28 22.41
N SER A 92 16.36 -9.17 22.05
CA SER A 92 15.30 -10.03 22.62
C SER A 92 15.51 -11.50 22.26
N GLN A 93 16.14 -11.77 21.10
CA GLN A 93 16.50 -13.11 20.66
C GLN A 93 17.77 -13.61 21.36
N ALA A 94 17.92 -14.93 21.46
CA ALA A 94 19.06 -15.57 22.11
C ALA A 94 20.31 -15.58 21.20
N SER A 95 20.85 -14.41 20.87
CA SER A 95 22.13 -14.25 20.18
C SER A 95 23.30 -14.28 21.17
N ILE A 96 24.51 -14.51 20.64
CA ILE A 96 25.75 -14.46 21.44
C ILE A 96 25.86 -13.09 22.09
N TYR A 97 25.96 -13.07 23.42
CA TYR A 97 25.99 -11.88 24.26
C TYR A 97 24.91 -10.84 23.94
N ARG A 98 23.73 -11.24 23.45
CA ARG A 98 22.62 -10.32 23.13
C ARG A 98 22.96 -9.27 22.06
N SER A 99 23.94 -9.56 21.20
CA SER A 99 24.33 -8.72 20.05
C SER A 99 23.39 -8.86 18.84
N LYS A 100 23.50 -7.96 17.87
CA LYS A 100 22.84 -8.01 16.55
C LYS A 100 23.86 -7.85 15.43
N ALA A 101 23.54 -8.37 14.25
CA ALA A 101 24.37 -8.19 13.07
C ALA A 101 24.29 -6.74 12.57
N VAL A 102 25.44 -6.15 12.27
CA VAL A 102 25.58 -4.74 11.86
C VAL A 102 26.08 -4.57 10.42
N GLY A 103 26.56 -5.63 9.76
CA GLY A 103 27.26 -5.51 8.47
C GLY A 103 26.42 -4.95 7.32
N GLU A 104 25.20 -5.46 7.12
CA GLU A 104 24.33 -5.07 6.00
C GLU A 104 23.22 -4.07 6.35
N PRO A 105 22.56 -4.12 7.53
CA PRO A 105 21.40 -3.26 7.80
C PRO A 105 21.62 -1.75 7.60
N PRO A 106 22.79 -1.16 7.95
CA PRO A 106 23.03 0.27 7.77
C PRO A 106 23.14 0.70 6.30
N PHE A 107 23.34 -0.22 5.34
CA PHE A 107 23.37 0.08 3.91
C PHE A 107 22.10 0.80 3.44
N MET A 108 20.95 0.35 3.94
CA MET A 108 19.65 0.93 3.58
C MET A 108 19.45 2.35 4.12
N LEU A 109 20.24 2.78 5.12
CA LEU A 109 20.14 4.14 5.66
C LEU A 109 20.58 5.21 4.63
N GLY A 110 21.32 4.82 3.59
CA GLY A 110 21.65 5.69 2.45
C GLY A 110 20.42 6.24 1.71
N ILE A 111 19.25 5.58 1.83
CA ILE A 111 17.96 6.08 1.30
C ILE A 111 17.63 7.48 1.83
N SER A 112 18.10 7.81 3.04
CA SER A 112 17.93 9.15 3.61
C SER A 112 18.58 10.24 2.77
N VAL A 113 19.72 9.98 2.13
CA VAL A 113 20.43 10.94 1.26
C VAL A 113 19.65 11.16 -0.03
N TRP A 114 19.21 10.09 -0.69
CA TRP A 114 18.36 10.18 -1.88
C TRP A 114 17.04 10.90 -1.58
N SER A 115 16.44 10.64 -0.42
CA SER A 115 15.22 11.32 0.02
C SER A 115 15.45 12.82 0.25
N ALA A 116 16.61 13.19 0.82
CA ALA A 116 16.99 14.59 1.00
C ALA A 116 17.22 15.32 -0.34
N LEU A 117 17.80 14.65 -1.34
CA LEU A 117 17.92 15.20 -2.71
C LEU A 117 16.56 15.45 -3.34
N ARG A 118 15.63 14.51 -3.17
CA ARG A 118 14.25 14.65 -3.67
C ARG A 118 13.50 15.78 -2.96
N ASP A 119 13.70 15.94 -1.66
CA ASP A 119 13.14 17.06 -0.88
C ASP A 119 13.71 18.41 -1.36
N ALA A 120 15.02 18.50 -1.55
CA ALA A 120 15.68 19.69 -2.08
C ALA A 120 15.15 20.08 -3.47
N LEU A 121 14.93 19.11 -4.36
CA LEU A 121 14.31 19.36 -5.67
C LEU A 121 12.84 19.78 -5.57
N ALA A 122 12.07 19.20 -4.64
CA ALA A 122 10.66 19.55 -4.43
C ALA A 122 10.49 21.03 -4.01
N SER A 123 11.51 21.59 -3.33
CA SER A 123 11.52 23.00 -2.95
C SER A 123 11.47 23.96 -4.16
N LEU A 124 11.89 23.53 -5.36
CA LEU A 124 11.85 24.35 -6.58
C LEU A 124 10.42 24.64 -7.07
N VAL A 125 9.44 23.87 -6.60
CA VAL A 125 8.03 23.94 -7.01
C VAL A 125 7.10 24.12 -5.79
N ASP A 126 7.59 24.76 -4.73
CA ASP A 126 6.87 24.98 -3.47
C ASP A 126 6.28 23.68 -2.89
N TYR A 127 6.95 22.53 -3.07
CA TYR A 127 6.50 21.21 -2.62
C TYR A 127 5.11 20.78 -3.14
N ARG A 128 4.64 21.35 -4.25
CA ARG A 128 3.32 21.00 -4.82
C ARG A 128 3.27 19.61 -5.45
N GLU A 129 4.42 19.13 -5.88
CA GLU A 129 4.60 17.82 -6.46
C GLU A 129 5.86 17.17 -5.93
N SER A 130 5.91 15.85 -6.05
CA SER A 130 7.04 15.08 -5.58
C SER A 130 7.93 14.71 -6.77
N PRO A 131 9.19 15.18 -6.83
CA PRO A 131 10.04 14.99 -7.99
C PRO A 131 10.28 13.51 -8.30
N ALA A 132 10.23 13.18 -9.59
CA ALA A 132 10.59 11.87 -10.11
C ALA A 132 12.12 11.80 -10.31
N LEU A 133 12.84 11.48 -9.22
CA LEU A 133 14.29 11.34 -9.22
C LEU A 133 14.68 9.87 -9.20
N ASP A 134 15.13 9.34 -10.33
CA ASP A 134 15.59 7.94 -10.44
C ASP A 134 16.92 7.72 -9.72
N THR A 135 17.17 6.47 -9.32
CA THR A 135 18.45 6.03 -8.77
C THR A 135 19.31 5.38 -9.88
N PRO A 136 20.66 5.51 -9.82
CA PRO A 136 21.39 6.40 -8.93
C PRO A 136 21.14 7.87 -9.32
N ALA A 137 20.90 8.73 -8.31
CA ALA A 137 20.61 10.15 -8.47
C ALA A 137 21.87 10.94 -8.82
N THR A 138 22.44 10.66 -9.99
CA THR A 138 23.66 11.30 -10.49
C THR A 138 23.44 12.80 -10.70
N PRO A 139 24.50 13.62 -10.69
CA PRO A 139 24.37 15.05 -10.96
C PRO A 139 23.61 15.37 -12.25
N GLU A 140 23.81 14.57 -13.30
CA GLU A 140 23.06 14.67 -14.56
C GLU A 140 21.55 14.51 -14.35
N ARG A 141 21.11 13.47 -13.63
CA ARG A 141 19.68 13.25 -13.35
C ARG A 141 19.10 14.35 -12.45
N VAL A 142 19.86 14.77 -11.44
CA VAL A 142 19.45 15.88 -10.55
C VAL A 142 19.25 17.17 -11.35
N LEU A 143 20.17 17.49 -12.26
CA LEU A 143 20.05 18.65 -13.15
C LEU A 143 18.81 18.54 -14.06
N MET A 144 18.63 17.41 -14.74
CA MET A 144 17.49 17.20 -15.63
C MET A 144 16.15 17.36 -14.92
N VAL A 145 16.03 16.85 -13.69
CA VAL A 145 14.83 17.02 -12.87
C VAL A 145 14.67 18.48 -12.45
N ALA A 146 15.72 19.15 -11.98
CA ALA A 146 15.66 20.58 -11.62
C ALA A 146 15.21 21.46 -12.81
N GLU A 147 15.68 21.18 -14.02
CA GLU A 147 15.28 21.88 -15.24
C GLU A 147 13.83 21.60 -15.65
N ALA A 148 13.36 20.36 -15.49
CA ALA A 148 11.98 20.00 -15.76
C ALA A 148 11.02 20.75 -14.82
N LEU A 149 11.30 20.72 -13.52
CA LEU A 149 10.51 21.39 -12.48
C LEU A 149 10.43 22.91 -12.71
N ARG A 150 11.54 23.55 -13.08
CA ARG A 150 11.57 24.98 -13.38
C ARG A 150 10.73 25.36 -14.60
N ARG A 151 10.77 24.55 -15.67
CA ARG A 151 9.96 24.80 -16.87
C ARG A 151 8.48 24.76 -16.54
N GLN A 152 8.05 23.74 -15.80
CA GLN A 152 6.65 23.59 -15.36
C GLN A 152 6.22 24.76 -14.46
N HIS A 153 7.05 25.17 -13.51
CA HIS A 153 6.73 26.31 -12.64
C HIS A 153 6.60 27.63 -13.41
N ALA A 154 7.41 27.85 -14.44
CA ALA A 154 7.33 29.03 -15.28
C ALA A 154 6.06 29.06 -16.15
N GLU A 155 5.64 27.91 -16.66
CA GLU A 155 4.38 27.72 -17.43
C GLU A 155 3.15 27.93 -16.52
N ASP A 156 3.18 27.41 -15.30
CA ASP A 156 2.11 27.63 -14.31
C ASP A 156 1.98 29.09 -13.90
N ALA A 157 3.10 29.80 -13.73
CA ALA A 157 3.11 31.22 -13.39
C ALA A 157 2.57 32.11 -14.52
N THR A 158 2.75 31.71 -15.79
CA THR A 158 2.20 32.42 -16.96
C THR A 158 0.71 32.12 -17.19
N SER A 159 0.19 30.98 -16.73
CA SER A 159 -1.23 30.61 -16.87
C SER A 159 -2.17 31.25 -15.83
N ARG A 160 -1.65 31.81 -14.72
CA ARG A 160 -2.43 32.42 -13.63
C ARG A 160 -3.07 33.79 -13.95
N GLY A 161 -3.07 34.20 -15.22
CA GLY A 161 -3.63 35.47 -15.69
C GLY A 161 -5.13 35.46 -16.05
N ASP A 162 -5.79 34.29 -16.15
CA ASP A 162 -7.20 34.22 -16.58
C ASP A 162 -8.13 33.53 -15.56
N PRO A 163 -9.38 34.00 -15.39
CA PRO A 163 -10.31 33.41 -14.44
C PRO A 163 -10.74 32.01 -14.88
N ILE A 164 -10.70 31.09 -13.90
CA ILE A 164 -11.09 29.69 -14.04
C ILE A 164 -12.57 29.57 -14.43
N MET A 165 -12.82 29.03 -15.62
CA MET A 165 -14.09 28.42 -16.02
C MET A 165 -13.97 26.89 -15.88
N PRO A 166 -15.00 26.20 -15.37
CA PRO A 166 -14.92 24.78 -15.07
C PRO A 166 -14.91 24.00 -16.40
N ARG A 167 -13.85 23.23 -16.62
CA ARG A 167 -13.79 22.32 -17.77
C ARG A 167 -14.54 21.04 -17.43
N HIS A 168 -15.45 20.70 -18.33
CA HIS A 168 -16.32 19.54 -18.30
C HIS A 168 -15.55 18.22 -18.17
N ASP A 169 -16.01 17.40 -17.23
CA ASP A 169 -15.67 16.00 -17.03
C ASP A 169 -15.77 15.18 -18.31
N THR A 170 -14.72 14.42 -18.62
CA THR A 170 -14.83 13.13 -19.31
C THR A 170 -13.55 12.29 -19.10
N LYS A 171 -13.72 11.16 -18.38
CA LYS A 171 -12.78 10.05 -18.09
C LYS A 171 -11.72 10.30 -17.00
N ALA A 172 -12.07 9.91 -15.78
CA ALA A 172 -11.15 9.69 -14.68
C ALA A 172 -10.18 8.53 -14.98
N SER A 173 -8.94 8.85 -15.38
CA SER A 173 -7.79 7.94 -15.26
C SER A 173 -6.68 8.66 -14.50
N GLY A 174 -6.61 8.46 -13.18
CA GLY A 174 -5.44 8.85 -12.38
C GLY A 174 -4.21 8.01 -12.76
N THR A 175 -3.03 8.49 -12.39
CA THR A 175 -1.74 7.79 -12.54
C THR A 175 -1.74 6.42 -11.85
N TRP A 176 -0.88 5.50 -12.29
CA TRP A 176 -0.83 4.14 -11.72
C TRP A 176 -0.61 4.15 -10.19
N HIS A 177 0.22 5.05 -9.66
CA HIS A 177 0.55 5.10 -8.23
C HIS A 177 -0.62 5.62 -7.38
N SER A 178 -1.33 6.66 -7.84
CA SER A 178 -2.52 7.14 -7.14
C SER A 178 -3.67 6.13 -7.21
N ALA A 179 -3.75 5.36 -8.30
CA ALA A 179 -4.66 4.24 -8.39
C ALA A 179 -4.29 3.12 -7.40
N LEU A 180 -3.01 2.76 -7.33
CA LEU A 180 -2.50 1.73 -6.43
C LEU A 180 -2.77 2.05 -4.96
N ASP A 181 -2.38 3.24 -4.47
CA ASP A 181 -2.63 3.67 -3.09
C ASP A 181 -4.13 3.64 -2.76
N ARG A 182 -4.97 4.20 -3.65
CA ARG A 182 -6.42 4.18 -3.48
C ARG A 182 -6.98 2.76 -3.40
N LEU A 183 -6.57 1.86 -4.28
CA LEU A 183 -7.05 0.48 -4.33
C LEU A 183 -6.58 -0.33 -3.12
N GLN A 184 -5.34 -0.12 -2.66
CA GLN A 184 -4.81 -0.73 -1.45
C GLN A 184 -5.55 -0.25 -0.20
N ARG A 185 -5.79 1.06 -0.05
CA ARG A 185 -6.62 1.61 1.06
C ARG A 185 -8.06 1.11 1.03
N GLN A 186 -8.62 0.94 -0.17
CA GLN A 186 -9.95 0.37 -0.35
C GLN A 186 -9.99 -1.16 -0.20
N ALA A 187 -8.82 -1.80 -0.08
CA ALA A 187 -8.63 -3.25 -0.15
C ALA A 187 -9.39 -3.88 -1.31
N ARG A 188 -9.40 -3.22 -2.48
CA ARG A 188 -10.04 -3.74 -3.70
C ARG A 188 -9.11 -4.70 -4.43
N PRO A 189 -9.62 -5.76 -5.06
CA PRO A 189 -8.81 -6.61 -5.94
C PRO A 189 -8.23 -5.80 -7.11
N HIS A 190 -6.93 -5.93 -7.33
CA HIS A 190 -6.22 -5.27 -8.42
C HIS A 190 -4.91 -5.99 -8.74
N ALA A 191 -4.37 -5.77 -9.93
CA ALA A 191 -3.06 -6.24 -10.34
C ALA A 191 -2.17 -5.06 -10.71
N LEU A 192 -0.89 -5.12 -10.33
CA LEU A 192 0.14 -4.21 -10.81
C LEU A 192 0.97 -4.94 -11.87
N ALA A 193 0.95 -4.46 -13.10
CA ALA A 193 1.81 -4.94 -14.16
C ALA A 193 3.01 -4.01 -14.30
N SER A 194 4.21 -4.55 -14.25
CA SER A 194 5.48 -3.84 -14.40
C SER A 194 6.30 -4.45 -15.53
N VAL A 195 6.72 -3.66 -16.50
CA VAL A 195 7.74 -4.12 -17.46
C VAL A 195 9.07 -4.22 -16.71
N VAL A 196 9.62 -5.43 -16.61
CA VAL A 196 10.89 -5.70 -15.91
C VAL A 196 12.04 -5.98 -16.87
N GLY A 197 11.75 -6.31 -18.12
CA GLY A 197 12.78 -6.56 -19.12
C GLY A 197 12.20 -6.55 -20.53
N THR A 198 13.06 -6.24 -21.49
CA THR A 198 12.70 -6.15 -22.91
C THR A 198 13.82 -6.74 -23.74
N ALA A 199 13.50 -7.47 -24.78
CA ALA A 199 14.45 -7.95 -25.78
C ALA A 199 13.96 -7.55 -27.18
N GLY A 200 14.83 -6.97 -28.01
CA GLY A 200 14.46 -6.43 -29.32
C GLY A 200 13.75 -5.07 -29.24
N SER A 201 13.05 -4.69 -30.31
CA SER A 201 12.32 -3.40 -30.37
C SER A 201 10.98 -3.51 -29.64
N THR A 202 10.86 -2.83 -28.49
CA THR A 202 9.67 -2.85 -27.63
C THR A 202 9.04 -1.44 -27.50
N PRO A 203 7.73 -1.33 -27.25
CA PRO A 203 7.02 -0.04 -27.24
C PRO A 203 7.28 0.83 -25.99
N ARG A 204 7.77 0.25 -24.89
CA ARG A 204 8.14 0.94 -23.65
C ARG A 204 9.38 0.31 -23.04
N GLU A 205 10.09 1.12 -22.26
CA GLU A 205 11.27 0.73 -21.48
C GLU A 205 10.87 0.02 -20.18
N PRO A 206 11.76 -0.82 -19.60
CA PRO A 206 11.61 -1.31 -18.24
C PRO A 206 11.28 -0.20 -17.24
N GLY A 207 10.40 -0.47 -16.30
CA GLY A 207 9.88 0.51 -15.34
C GLY A 207 8.50 1.07 -15.67
N ALA A 208 7.99 0.88 -16.90
CA ALA A 208 6.59 1.16 -17.22
C ALA A 208 5.65 0.31 -16.34
N LYS A 209 4.63 0.97 -15.76
CA LYS A 209 3.68 0.34 -14.83
C LYS A 209 2.24 0.65 -15.22
N MET A 210 1.36 -0.30 -14.97
CA MET A 210 -0.08 -0.19 -15.22
C MET A 210 -0.82 -0.94 -14.12
N VAL A 211 -1.90 -0.34 -13.61
CA VAL A 211 -2.76 -0.99 -12.62
C VAL A 211 -4.04 -1.46 -13.30
N ILE A 212 -4.37 -2.73 -13.12
CA ILE A 212 -5.52 -3.40 -13.73
C ILE A 212 -6.51 -3.80 -12.65
N THR A 213 -7.78 -3.45 -12.80
CA THR A 213 -8.88 -3.98 -12.00
C THR A 213 -9.83 -4.79 -12.91
N PRO A 214 -10.83 -5.50 -12.35
CA PRO A 214 -11.83 -6.18 -13.17
C PRO A 214 -12.55 -5.24 -14.16
N ASP A 215 -12.72 -3.98 -13.76
CA ASP A 215 -13.56 -2.98 -14.41
C ASP A 215 -12.78 -1.81 -15.06
N ALA A 216 -11.52 -1.58 -14.66
CA ALA A 216 -10.76 -0.40 -15.06
C ALA A 216 -9.28 -0.72 -15.29
N VAL A 217 -8.60 0.19 -15.97
CA VAL A 217 -7.15 0.20 -16.17
C VAL A 217 -6.66 1.62 -15.90
N HIS A 218 -5.52 1.73 -15.23
CA HIS A 218 -4.87 2.98 -14.90
C HIS A 218 -3.44 2.96 -15.42
N ASP A 219 -3.09 3.97 -16.23
CA ASP A 219 -1.83 4.08 -16.96
C ASP A 219 -1.68 3.06 -18.10
N THR A 220 -0.52 3.00 -18.76
CA THR A 220 -0.29 2.17 -19.96
C THR A 220 1.11 1.54 -19.98
N LEU A 221 1.21 0.35 -20.55
CA LEU A 221 2.49 -0.33 -20.83
C LEU A 221 3.00 -0.08 -22.25
N GLY A 222 2.40 0.86 -23.00
CA GLY A 222 2.78 1.19 -24.37
C GLY A 222 1.71 0.89 -25.42
N GLY A 223 0.55 0.37 -25.02
CA GLY A 223 -0.60 0.12 -25.89
C GLY A 223 -0.46 -1.06 -26.84
N GLY A 224 -1.44 -1.19 -27.75
CA GLY A 224 -1.49 -2.25 -28.77
C GLY A 224 -1.97 -3.62 -28.24
N SER A 225 -1.79 -4.68 -29.04
CA SER A 225 -2.25 -6.03 -28.70
C SER A 225 -1.57 -6.62 -27.46
N PHE A 226 -0.32 -6.22 -27.19
CA PHE A 226 0.44 -6.64 -26.01
C PHE A 226 -0.26 -6.20 -24.71
N GLU A 227 -0.69 -4.95 -24.64
CA GLU A 227 -1.35 -4.42 -23.44
C GLU A 227 -2.65 -5.18 -23.13
N PHE A 228 -3.44 -5.51 -24.17
CA PHE A 228 -4.64 -6.34 -24.01
C PHE A 228 -4.33 -7.74 -23.47
N GLN A 229 -3.24 -8.37 -23.92
CA GLN A 229 -2.83 -9.68 -23.40
C GLN A 229 -2.46 -9.61 -21.92
N VAL A 230 -1.73 -8.57 -21.50
CA VAL A 230 -1.39 -8.35 -20.09
C VAL A 230 -2.65 -8.13 -19.26
N ILE A 231 -3.60 -7.33 -19.76
CA ILE A 231 -4.90 -7.09 -19.09
C ILE A 231 -5.68 -8.39 -18.94
N ASP A 232 -5.75 -9.22 -19.98
CA ASP A 232 -6.50 -10.48 -19.97
C ASP A 232 -5.92 -11.47 -18.96
N VAL A 233 -4.59 -11.62 -18.94
CA VAL A 233 -3.88 -12.45 -17.95
C VAL A 233 -4.14 -11.95 -16.53
N ALA A 234 -3.95 -10.65 -16.29
CA ALA A 234 -4.15 -10.06 -14.97
C ALA A 234 -5.60 -10.22 -14.48
N ARG A 235 -6.59 -10.03 -15.37
CA ARG A 235 -8.01 -10.22 -15.05
C ARG A 235 -8.37 -11.68 -14.83
N ALA A 236 -7.78 -12.61 -15.58
CA ALA A 236 -7.97 -14.04 -15.34
C ALA A 236 -7.44 -14.45 -13.96
N ALA A 237 -6.26 -13.98 -13.57
CA ALA A 237 -5.69 -14.24 -12.24
C ALA A 237 -6.53 -13.61 -11.13
N LEU A 238 -7.02 -12.38 -11.33
CA LEU A 238 -7.95 -11.72 -10.40
C LEU A 238 -9.26 -12.49 -10.25
N ALA A 239 -9.84 -12.99 -11.35
CA ALA A 239 -11.07 -13.77 -11.35
C ALA A 239 -10.90 -15.13 -10.66
N ALA A 240 -9.71 -15.74 -10.78
CA ALA A 240 -9.35 -16.98 -10.10
C ALA A 240 -9.06 -16.78 -8.59
N GLY A 241 -8.90 -15.53 -8.12
CA GLY A 241 -8.53 -15.24 -6.74
C GLY A 241 -7.08 -15.62 -6.41
N GLU A 242 -6.25 -15.76 -7.44
CA GLU A 242 -4.86 -16.18 -7.31
C GLU A 242 -3.95 -14.98 -7.03
N GLY A 243 -3.71 -14.71 -5.75
CA GLY A 243 -2.76 -13.66 -5.33
C GLY A 243 -1.30 -14.04 -5.58
N GLY A 244 -0.42 -13.05 -5.57
CA GLY A 244 1.04 -13.23 -5.67
C GLY A 244 1.63 -12.69 -6.98
N SER A 245 2.91 -12.98 -7.20
CA SER A 245 3.68 -12.42 -8.31
C SER A 245 3.94 -13.47 -9.38
N HIS A 246 3.71 -13.08 -10.63
CA HIS A 246 3.87 -13.92 -11.81
C HIS A 246 4.73 -13.17 -12.83
N LEU A 247 5.79 -13.80 -13.33
CA LEU A 247 6.62 -13.23 -14.40
C LEU A 247 6.23 -13.88 -15.73
N GLU A 248 5.74 -13.08 -16.66
CA GLU A 248 5.31 -13.56 -17.97
C GLU A 248 6.08 -12.90 -19.11
N ALA A 249 6.35 -13.67 -20.15
CA ALA A 249 7.03 -13.22 -21.36
C ALA A 249 6.02 -13.10 -22.50
N PHE A 250 5.82 -11.89 -23.01
CA PHE A 250 4.89 -11.60 -24.10
C PHE A 250 5.66 -11.39 -25.41
N PRO A 251 5.45 -12.23 -26.45
CA PRO A 251 6.02 -12.01 -27.77
C PRO A 251 5.32 -10.84 -28.49
N LEU A 252 6.08 -9.95 -29.11
CA LEU A 252 5.57 -8.78 -29.83
C LEU A 252 5.23 -9.05 -31.31
N GLY A 253 5.46 -10.27 -31.82
CA GLY A 253 5.10 -10.68 -33.20
C GLY A 253 4.77 -12.18 -33.33
N GLY A 254 3.85 -12.64 -34.18
CA GLY A 254 3.05 -11.92 -35.17
C GLY A 254 1.78 -12.66 -35.61
N ARG A 255 0.66 -11.92 -35.65
CA ARG A 255 -0.56 -12.25 -36.40
C ARG A 255 -1.36 -11.01 -36.81
N SER A 256 -0.70 -9.90 -37.16
CA SER A 256 -1.34 -8.73 -37.78
C SER A 256 -0.32 -7.62 -38.10
N GLY A 257 0.53 -7.82 -39.12
CA GLY A 257 1.16 -6.72 -39.87
C GLY A 257 2.00 -5.66 -39.13
N GLN A 258 2.54 -5.93 -37.94
CA GLN A 258 3.47 -5.03 -37.24
C GLN A 258 4.88 -5.66 -37.15
N CYS A 259 5.91 -4.82 -37.32
CA CYS A 259 7.27 -5.22 -37.71
C CYS A 259 8.24 -5.56 -36.56
N CYS A 260 7.79 -5.64 -35.30
CA CYS A 260 8.66 -5.75 -34.13
C CYS A 260 8.76 -7.19 -33.62
N GLY A 261 9.93 -7.84 -33.75
CA GLY A 261 10.20 -9.22 -33.31
C GLY A 261 10.71 -9.37 -31.86
N GLY A 262 10.30 -8.48 -30.95
CA GLY A 262 10.79 -8.46 -29.57
C GLY A 262 9.98 -9.28 -28.57
N TYR A 263 10.47 -9.39 -27.34
CA TYR A 263 9.75 -9.93 -26.17
C TYR A 263 9.73 -8.90 -25.04
N VAL A 264 8.64 -8.87 -24.28
CA VAL A 264 8.51 -8.05 -23.07
C VAL A 264 8.27 -8.97 -21.89
N HIS A 265 9.11 -8.86 -20.87
CA HIS A 265 8.91 -9.52 -19.59
C HIS A 265 8.12 -8.59 -18.68
N VAL A 266 6.94 -9.05 -18.27
CA VAL A 266 6.04 -8.31 -17.38
C VAL A 266 5.90 -9.07 -16.07
N LEU A 267 6.25 -8.41 -14.98
CA LEU A 267 5.91 -8.87 -13.63
C LEU A 267 4.49 -8.42 -13.33
N ILE A 268 3.59 -9.37 -13.12
CA ILE A 268 2.20 -9.16 -12.75
C ILE A 268 2.04 -9.54 -11.28
N GLU A 269 1.77 -8.56 -10.44
CA GLU A 269 1.55 -8.74 -9.01
C GLU A 269 0.06 -8.61 -8.71
N VAL A 270 -0.57 -9.71 -8.29
CA VAL A 270 -2.01 -9.78 -8.05
C VAL A 270 -2.32 -9.62 -6.57
N PHE A 271 -3.09 -8.60 -6.26
CA PHE A 271 -3.62 -8.30 -4.93
C PHE A 271 -5.10 -8.67 -4.90
N THR A 272 -5.46 -9.69 -4.13
CA THR A 272 -6.85 -10.18 -4.05
C THR A 272 -7.80 -9.26 -3.28
N GLY A 273 -7.29 -8.15 -2.71
CA GLY A 273 -8.07 -7.29 -1.82
C GLY A 273 -8.41 -7.96 -0.48
N ALA A 274 -9.39 -7.38 0.22
CA ALA A 274 -9.96 -7.95 1.44
C ALA A 274 -10.98 -9.05 1.12
N GLU A 275 -10.96 -10.15 1.89
CA GLU A 275 -11.92 -11.25 1.73
C GLU A 275 -13.36 -10.84 2.08
N MET A 276 -13.50 -9.91 3.03
CA MET A 276 -14.77 -9.31 3.41
C MET A 276 -14.57 -7.90 3.96
N THR A 277 -15.61 -7.08 3.88
CA THR A 277 -15.65 -5.75 4.51
C THR A 277 -16.65 -5.74 5.65
N VAL A 278 -16.20 -5.35 6.84
CA VAL A 278 -17.02 -5.20 8.05
C VAL A 278 -17.24 -3.70 8.32
N ALA A 279 -18.50 -3.27 8.30
CA ALA A 279 -18.89 -1.93 8.73
C ALA A 279 -19.33 -1.98 10.20
N LEU A 280 -18.54 -1.42 11.09
CA LEU A 280 -18.74 -1.46 12.53
C LEU A 280 -19.21 -0.09 13.02
N PHE A 281 -20.45 0.02 13.48
CA PHE A 281 -21.01 1.23 14.08
C PHE A 281 -20.93 1.13 15.60
N GLY A 282 -20.11 1.98 16.22
CA GLY A 282 -19.87 2.04 17.66
C GLY A 282 -18.42 1.72 18.02
N ALA A 283 -17.71 2.69 18.58
CA ALA A 283 -16.37 2.58 19.14
C ALA A 283 -16.38 2.48 20.68
N GLY A 284 -17.43 1.86 21.24
CA GLY A 284 -17.49 1.48 22.66
C GLY A 284 -16.56 0.30 22.99
N HIS A 285 -16.59 -0.17 24.24
CA HIS A 285 -15.70 -1.24 24.73
C HIS A 285 -15.75 -2.53 23.88
N VAL A 286 -16.92 -2.92 23.38
CA VAL A 286 -17.06 -4.11 22.52
C VAL A 286 -16.46 -3.86 21.14
N GLY A 287 -16.75 -2.71 20.53
CA GLY A 287 -16.22 -2.35 19.21
C GLY A 287 -14.70 -2.28 19.20
N ARG A 288 -14.09 -1.69 20.24
CA ARG A 288 -12.63 -1.65 20.41
C ARG A 288 -12.01 -3.05 20.47
N ALA A 289 -12.55 -3.92 21.33
CA ALA A 289 -12.09 -5.30 21.45
C ALA A 289 -12.28 -6.09 20.14
N LEU A 290 -13.37 -5.83 19.40
CA LEU A 290 -13.62 -6.50 18.12
C LEU A 290 -12.59 -6.07 17.07
N VAL A 291 -12.28 -4.77 16.95
CA VAL A 291 -11.26 -4.28 16.00
C VAL A 291 -9.91 -4.94 16.24
N GLU A 292 -9.49 -5.10 17.50
CA GLU A 292 -8.26 -5.82 17.85
C GLU A 292 -8.29 -7.29 17.41
N ILE A 293 -9.41 -7.99 17.60
CA ILE A 293 -9.58 -9.39 17.18
C ILE A 293 -9.58 -9.52 15.65
N LEU A 294 -10.14 -8.54 14.93
CA LEU A 294 -10.24 -8.55 13.47
C LEU A 294 -8.95 -8.12 12.76
N ALA A 295 -8.06 -7.39 13.45
CA ALA A 295 -6.83 -6.83 12.87
C ALA A 295 -5.93 -7.83 12.11
N PRO A 296 -5.67 -9.08 12.58
CA PRO A 296 -4.82 -10.03 11.85
C PRO A 296 -5.54 -10.72 10.68
N LEU A 297 -6.86 -10.57 10.56
CA LEU A 297 -7.63 -11.21 9.49
C LEU A 297 -7.48 -10.42 8.19
N PRO A 298 -7.54 -11.06 7.01
CA PRO A 298 -7.45 -10.38 5.71
C PRO A 298 -8.73 -9.62 5.35
N TRP A 299 -9.36 -8.96 6.33
CA TRP A 299 -10.64 -8.27 6.23
C TRP A 299 -10.42 -6.77 6.26
N ARG A 300 -11.37 -6.03 5.70
CA ARG A 300 -11.40 -4.56 5.78
C ARG A 300 -12.39 -4.15 6.85
N VAL A 301 -12.01 -3.21 7.71
CA VAL A 301 -12.89 -2.69 8.75
C VAL A 301 -13.15 -1.20 8.53
N LEU A 302 -14.42 -0.83 8.38
CA LEU A 302 -14.89 0.55 8.37
C LEU A 302 -15.52 0.82 9.73
N TRP A 303 -14.86 1.61 10.58
CA TRP A 303 -15.25 1.81 11.96
C TRP A 303 -15.85 3.20 12.15
N PHE A 304 -17.12 3.25 12.53
CA PHE A 304 -17.90 4.47 12.67
C PHE A 304 -18.26 4.76 14.13
N ASP A 305 -18.28 6.03 14.52
CA ASP A 305 -18.88 6.49 15.77
C ASP A 305 -19.29 7.98 15.60
N SER A 306 -20.30 8.41 16.35
CA SER A 306 -20.82 9.77 16.34
C SER A 306 -20.07 10.72 17.28
N ARG A 307 -19.29 10.19 18.24
CA ARG A 307 -18.53 10.98 19.23
C ARG A 307 -17.16 11.40 18.68
N ASP A 308 -16.72 12.60 19.05
CA ASP A 308 -15.47 13.19 18.53
C ASP A 308 -14.20 12.48 19.05
N ASP A 309 -14.24 11.87 20.23
CA ASP A 309 -13.12 11.21 20.92
C ASP A 309 -13.30 9.68 21.03
N ALA A 310 -14.11 9.11 20.14
CA ALA A 310 -14.51 7.71 20.24
C ALA A 310 -13.36 6.73 19.96
N PHE A 311 -12.46 7.08 19.05
CA PHE A 311 -11.41 6.20 18.55
C PHE A 311 -10.13 6.33 19.39
N PRO A 312 -9.47 5.22 19.76
CA PRO A 312 -8.15 5.27 20.42
C PRO A 312 -7.09 5.94 19.54
N SER A 313 -6.09 6.57 20.15
CA SER A 313 -4.94 7.13 19.43
C SER A 313 -4.08 6.00 18.83
N GLY A 314 -3.48 6.25 17.67
CA GLY A 314 -2.58 5.29 16.98
C GLY A 314 -3.27 4.25 16.09
N VAL A 315 -4.60 4.17 16.13
CA VAL A 315 -5.41 3.21 15.33
C VAL A 315 -5.30 3.43 13.82
N GLU A 316 -4.97 4.65 13.39
CA GLU A 316 -4.81 5.03 11.98
C GLU A 316 -3.63 4.33 11.27
N SER A 317 -2.74 3.68 12.03
CA SER A 317 -1.60 2.91 11.50
C SER A 317 -1.96 1.51 11.00
N HIS A 318 -3.16 1.01 11.32
CA HIS A 318 -3.59 -0.32 10.93
C HIS A 318 -3.97 -0.38 9.45
N GLU A 319 -3.28 -1.22 8.68
CA GLU A 319 -3.66 -1.52 7.31
C GLU A 319 -5.11 -2.04 7.26
N ARG A 320 -5.91 -1.54 6.30
CA ARG A 320 -7.31 -1.94 6.05
C ARG A 320 -8.32 -1.56 7.15
N LEU A 321 -7.93 -0.75 8.13
CA LEU A 321 -8.84 -0.10 9.07
C LEU A 321 -9.09 1.35 8.63
N SER A 322 -10.34 1.80 8.69
CA SER A 322 -10.69 3.19 8.42
C SER A 322 -11.67 3.68 9.49
N CYS A 323 -11.20 4.58 10.35
CA CYS A 323 -12.03 5.28 11.33
C CYS A 323 -12.79 6.42 10.63
N ARG A 324 -14.10 6.51 10.85
CA ARG A 324 -14.99 7.49 10.20
C ARG A 324 -15.94 8.08 11.23
N ARG A 325 -15.90 9.39 11.40
CA ARG A 325 -16.89 10.08 12.23
C ARG A 325 -18.23 10.18 11.49
N ILE A 326 -19.33 9.86 12.17
CA ILE A 326 -20.67 10.16 11.63
C ILE A 326 -20.90 11.65 11.81
N ALA A 327 -21.19 12.37 10.71
CA ALA A 327 -21.41 13.81 10.76
C ALA A 327 -22.64 14.15 11.62
N ALA A 328 -22.67 15.35 12.21
CA ALA A 328 -23.86 15.84 12.89
C ALA A 328 -24.86 16.35 11.84
N GLY A 329 -26.11 15.86 11.90
CA GLY A 329 -27.25 16.34 11.13
C GLY A 329 -28.21 17.20 11.97
N SER A 330 -29.34 17.57 11.39
CA SER A 330 -30.32 18.47 12.01
C SER A 330 -31.08 17.86 13.20
N GLU A 331 -31.24 16.53 13.23
CA GLU A 331 -32.00 15.80 14.26
C GLU A 331 -31.14 14.77 15.03
N GLY A 332 -29.81 14.88 14.92
CA GLY A 332 -28.86 13.90 15.48
C GLY A 332 -27.80 13.49 14.46
N PRO A 333 -27.07 12.40 14.69
CA PRO A 333 -26.07 11.89 13.74
C PRO A 333 -26.67 11.60 12.36
N ASP A 334 -25.98 12.02 11.29
CA ASP A 334 -26.35 11.76 9.90
C ASP A 334 -26.02 10.32 9.49
N VAL A 335 -26.85 9.41 9.99
CA VAL A 335 -26.73 7.97 9.73
C VAL A 335 -26.95 7.62 8.25
N ALA A 336 -27.72 8.43 7.52
CA ALA A 336 -28.02 8.17 6.12
C ALA A 336 -26.76 8.30 5.26
N SER A 337 -26.04 9.41 5.39
CA SER A 337 -24.76 9.62 4.70
C SER A 337 -23.70 8.56 5.09
N ALA A 338 -23.66 8.18 6.38
CA ALA A 338 -22.74 7.13 6.84
C ALA A 338 -23.06 5.77 6.18
N VAL A 339 -24.34 5.39 6.12
CA VAL A 339 -24.81 4.16 5.47
C VAL A 339 -24.61 4.21 3.96
N ASP A 340 -24.87 5.33 3.29
CA ASP A 340 -24.67 5.49 1.85
C ASP A 340 -23.18 5.36 1.46
N SER A 341 -22.27 5.72 2.36
CA SER A 341 -20.82 5.60 2.15
C SER A 341 -20.26 4.17 2.19
N LEU A 342 -21.08 3.17 2.55
CA LEU A 342 -20.64 1.77 2.65
C LEU A 342 -20.50 1.12 1.26
N PRO A 343 -19.55 0.19 1.08
CA PRO A 343 -19.52 -0.65 -0.12
C PRO A 343 -20.64 -1.70 -0.07
N SER A 344 -21.24 -2.02 -1.23
CA SER A 344 -22.21 -3.11 -1.35
C SER A 344 -21.62 -4.44 -0.91
N GLY A 345 -22.45 -5.33 -0.35
CA GLY A 345 -22.02 -6.63 0.14
C GLY A 345 -21.20 -6.58 1.44
N CYS A 346 -21.15 -5.45 2.15
CA CYS A 346 -20.48 -5.41 3.45
C CYS A 346 -21.29 -6.13 4.55
N HIS A 347 -20.60 -6.56 5.61
CA HIS A 347 -21.21 -7.06 6.84
C HIS A 347 -21.33 -5.91 7.84
N ALA A 348 -22.55 -5.47 8.11
CA ALA A 348 -22.80 -4.36 9.02
C ALA A 348 -23.05 -4.88 10.45
N LEU A 349 -22.40 -4.25 11.43
CA LEU A 349 -22.58 -4.50 12.86
C LEU A 349 -22.94 -3.19 13.55
N VAL A 350 -24.11 -3.16 14.18
CA VAL A 350 -24.63 -2.00 14.90
C VAL A 350 -24.49 -2.24 16.40
N MET A 351 -23.61 -1.46 17.03
CA MET A 351 -23.30 -1.53 18.46
C MET A 351 -22.96 -0.17 19.08
N THR A 352 -23.77 0.83 18.74
CA THR A 352 -23.59 2.18 19.26
C THR A 352 -23.97 2.26 20.75
N HIS A 353 -23.72 3.41 21.36
CA HIS A 353 -24.06 3.66 22.76
C HIS A 353 -25.51 4.14 22.93
N ASP A 354 -26.20 4.48 21.83
CA ASP A 354 -27.54 5.09 21.84
C ASP A 354 -28.58 4.22 21.11
N HIS A 355 -29.71 3.99 21.77
CA HIS A 355 -30.77 3.14 21.23
C HIS A 355 -31.55 3.76 20.07
N ALA A 356 -31.61 5.09 19.98
CA ALA A 356 -32.23 5.76 18.85
C ALA A 356 -31.31 5.70 17.62
N GLU A 357 -30.01 5.93 17.80
CA GLU A 357 -28.98 5.80 16.77
C GLU A 357 -28.94 4.37 16.21
N ASP A 358 -28.88 3.35 17.08
CA ASP A 358 -28.91 1.93 16.66
C ASP A 358 -30.13 1.63 15.77
N ARG A 359 -31.31 2.14 16.14
CA ARG A 359 -32.55 1.89 15.39
C ARG A 359 -32.54 2.62 14.04
N ALA A 360 -32.02 3.84 14.00
CA ALA A 360 -31.91 4.63 12.78
C ALA A 360 -30.92 4.00 11.80
N LEU A 361 -29.78 3.48 12.30
CA LEU A 361 -28.82 2.71 11.51
C LEU A 361 -29.45 1.43 10.94
N VAL A 362 -30.15 0.65 11.76
CA VAL A 362 -30.83 -0.58 11.29
C VAL A 362 -31.90 -0.26 10.24
N ASP A 363 -32.70 0.80 10.43
CA ASP A 363 -33.68 1.26 9.44
C ASP A 363 -33.00 1.61 8.11
N ALA A 364 -31.96 2.45 8.14
CA ALA A 364 -31.22 2.86 6.94
C ALA A 364 -30.56 1.68 6.22
N LEU A 365 -29.93 0.75 6.96
CA LEU A 365 -29.30 -0.45 6.39
C LEU A 365 -30.33 -1.40 5.76
N LEU A 366 -31.51 -1.56 6.37
CA LEU A 366 -32.59 -2.36 5.79
C LEU A 366 -33.18 -1.71 4.53
N ARG A 367 -33.34 -0.38 4.51
CA ARG A 367 -33.80 0.34 3.31
C ARG A 367 -32.80 0.23 2.16
N ARG A 368 -31.51 0.25 2.47
CA ARG A 368 -30.43 0.09 1.50
C ARG A 368 -30.41 -1.32 0.91
N GLY A 369 -30.57 -2.35 1.75
CA GLY A 369 -30.90 -3.72 1.32
C GLY A 369 -29.80 -4.52 0.59
N ASP A 370 -28.58 -4.00 0.45
CA ASP A 370 -27.47 -4.63 -0.28
C ASP A 370 -26.32 -5.12 0.63
N CYS A 371 -26.51 -5.10 1.95
CA CYS A 371 -25.54 -5.64 2.91
C CYS A 371 -25.56 -7.17 2.85
N ALA A 372 -24.39 -7.82 2.86
CA ALA A 372 -24.30 -9.28 2.92
C ALA A 372 -24.87 -9.82 4.25
N SER A 373 -24.80 -9.02 5.31
CA SER A 373 -25.28 -9.42 6.63
C SER A 373 -25.49 -8.20 7.54
N LEU A 374 -26.50 -8.23 8.41
CA LEU A 374 -26.77 -7.18 9.40
C LEU A 374 -26.89 -7.77 10.80
N GLY A 375 -26.03 -7.31 11.72
CA GLY A 375 -26.04 -7.68 13.13
C GLY A 375 -26.30 -6.48 14.05
N LEU A 376 -27.05 -6.68 15.12
CA LEU A 376 -27.33 -5.68 16.16
C LEU A 376 -26.96 -6.20 17.56
N ILE A 377 -26.20 -5.41 18.31
CA ILE A 377 -25.96 -5.70 19.73
C ILE A 377 -27.22 -5.50 20.57
N GLY A 378 -27.44 -6.43 21.51
CA GLY A 378 -28.44 -6.29 22.57
C GLY A 378 -29.24 -7.57 22.81
N SER A 379 -30.30 -7.46 23.61
CA SER A 379 -31.11 -8.62 24.00
C SER A 379 -32.24 -8.90 23.01
N ALA A 380 -32.80 -10.11 23.08
CA ALA A 380 -34.03 -10.48 22.35
C ALA A 380 -35.19 -9.50 22.63
N SER A 381 -35.29 -8.98 23.85
CA SER A 381 -36.30 -7.97 24.21
C SER A 381 -36.05 -6.62 23.54
N LYS A 382 -34.79 -6.18 23.42
CA LYS A 382 -34.43 -4.96 22.66
C LYS A 382 -34.84 -5.13 21.19
N TRP A 383 -34.51 -6.27 20.60
CA TRP A 383 -34.88 -6.57 19.22
C TRP A 383 -36.38 -6.59 18.99
N ALA A 384 -37.15 -7.21 19.89
CA ALA A 384 -38.61 -7.23 19.80
C ALA A 384 -39.22 -5.81 19.78
N SER A 385 -38.67 -4.88 20.56
CA SER A 385 -39.07 -3.47 20.57
C SER A 385 -38.73 -2.76 19.25
N PHE A 386 -37.53 -2.97 18.72
CA PHE A 386 -37.09 -2.38 17.45
C PHE A 386 -37.92 -2.89 16.28
N ARG A 387 -38.10 -4.22 16.21
CA ARG A 387 -38.85 -4.90 15.15
C ARG A 387 -40.27 -4.33 14.98
N ARG A 388 -40.96 -4.01 16.08
CA ARG A 388 -42.30 -3.38 16.00
C ARG A 388 -42.22 -2.01 15.32
N ARG A 389 -41.32 -1.15 15.79
CA ARG A 389 -41.17 0.21 15.22
C ARG A 389 -40.69 0.21 13.77
N LEU A 390 -39.85 -0.75 13.40
CA LEU A 390 -39.37 -0.91 12.03
C LEU A 390 -40.47 -1.45 11.11
N ALA A 391 -41.32 -2.36 11.60
CA ALA A 391 -42.51 -2.80 10.86
C ALA A 391 -43.49 -1.64 10.64
N ASP A 392 -43.73 -0.81 11.66
CA ASP A 392 -44.55 0.42 11.54
C ASP A 392 -43.95 1.42 10.53
N ALA A 393 -42.63 1.39 10.33
CA ALA A 393 -41.90 2.21 9.35
C ALA A 393 -41.90 1.62 7.92
N GLY A 394 -42.56 0.47 7.70
CA GLY A 394 -42.76 -0.12 6.37
C GLY A 394 -41.85 -1.29 6.02
N HIS A 395 -41.02 -1.80 6.94
CA HIS A 395 -40.21 -3.00 6.70
C HIS A 395 -41.04 -4.27 6.80
N ASP A 396 -40.94 -5.16 5.81
CA ASP A 396 -41.64 -6.43 5.81
C ASP A 396 -40.98 -7.48 6.74
N ALA A 397 -41.67 -8.59 6.97
CA ALA A 397 -41.19 -9.65 7.84
C ALA A 397 -39.92 -10.34 7.31
N ALA A 398 -39.69 -10.33 6.00
CA ALA A 398 -38.52 -10.94 5.38
C ALA A 398 -37.26 -10.11 5.66
N ALA A 399 -37.33 -8.80 5.42
CA ALA A 399 -36.27 -7.84 5.73
C ALA A 399 -35.94 -7.84 7.23
N LEU A 400 -36.96 -7.81 8.10
CA LEU A 400 -36.74 -7.89 9.55
C LEU A 400 -36.11 -9.24 9.96
N GLY A 401 -36.40 -10.32 9.25
CA GLY A 401 -35.83 -11.64 9.50
C GLY A 401 -34.33 -11.75 9.24
N THR A 402 -33.73 -10.83 8.47
CA THR A 402 -32.29 -10.85 8.16
C THR A 402 -31.42 -10.25 9.28
N VAL A 403 -32.02 -9.50 10.21
CA VAL A 403 -31.30 -8.86 11.32
C VAL A 403 -30.97 -9.87 12.40
N ARG A 404 -29.68 -10.06 12.66
CA ARG A 404 -29.17 -10.94 13.72
C ARG A 404 -29.06 -10.17 15.04
N CYS A 405 -29.88 -10.53 16.02
CA CYS A 405 -29.84 -9.95 17.35
C CYS A 405 -30.26 -10.98 18.41
N PRO A 406 -29.46 -11.25 19.46
CA PRO A 406 -28.10 -10.73 19.69
C PRO A 406 -27.11 -11.16 18.61
N ILE A 407 -26.11 -10.31 18.33
CA ILE A 407 -24.90 -10.71 17.61
C ILE A 407 -24.07 -11.71 18.42
N GLY A 408 -23.29 -12.51 17.71
CA GLY A 408 -22.43 -13.54 18.25
C GLY A 408 -23.03 -14.94 18.18
N VAL A 409 -22.19 -15.94 18.39
CA VAL A 409 -22.59 -17.35 18.28
C VAL A 409 -23.64 -17.75 19.33
N PRO A 410 -24.68 -18.51 18.95
CA PRO A 410 -25.68 -19.02 19.89
C PRO A 410 -25.05 -19.80 21.05
N GLY A 411 -25.47 -19.51 22.28
CA GLY A 411 -25.00 -20.21 23.48
C GLY A 411 -23.77 -19.57 24.18
N ALA A 412 -23.15 -18.54 23.60
CA ALA A 412 -22.15 -17.74 24.31
C ALA A 412 -22.80 -17.01 25.51
N LYS A 413 -22.30 -17.25 26.72
CA LYS A 413 -22.86 -16.67 27.98
C LYS A 413 -22.06 -15.49 28.53
N GLY A 414 -20.91 -15.19 27.92
CA GLY A 414 -20.04 -14.10 28.33
C GLY A 414 -20.70 -12.74 28.17
N LYS A 415 -20.56 -11.87 29.17
CA LYS A 415 -21.08 -10.49 29.16
C LYS A 415 -19.96 -9.45 29.12
N ARG A 416 -18.70 -9.88 29.22
CA ARG A 416 -17.56 -8.96 29.15
C ARG A 416 -17.39 -8.49 27.70
N PRO A 417 -16.90 -7.26 27.46
CA PRO A 417 -16.76 -6.73 26.12
C PRO A 417 -15.95 -7.64 25.18
N TYR A 418 -14.84 -8.19 25.67
CA TYR A 418 -13.99 -9.11 24.90
C TYR A 418 -14.69 -10.44 24.57
N GLU A 419 -15.51 -10.99 25.48
CA GLU A 419 -16.26 -12.24 25.23
C GLU A 419 -17.31 -12.03 24.13
N ILE A 420 -17.99 -10.88 24.15
CA ILE A 420 -18.96 -10.51 23.11
C ILE A 420 -18.25 -10.29 21.77
N ALA A 421 -17.11 -9.59 21.79
CA ALA A 421 -16.30 -9.36 20.59
C ALA A 421 -15.81 -10.68 19.98
N LEU A 422 -15.29 -11.61 20.79
CA LEU A 422 -14.88 -12.94 20.34
C LEU A 422 -16.06 -13.73 19.76
N ALA A 423 -17.22 -13.74 20.44
CA ALA A 423 -18.41 -14.42 19.92
C ALA A 423 -18.88 -13.83 18.59
N THR A 424 -18.79 -12.50 18.43
CA THR A 424 -19.15 -11.77 17.20
C THR A 424 -18.17 -12.07 16.07
N ALA A 425 -16.85 -12.09 16.35
CA ALA A 425 -15.84 -12.48 15.36
C ALA A 425 -16.04 -13.92 14.89
N THR A 426 -16.34 -14.85 15.81
CA THR A 426 -16.67 -16.24 15.47
C THR A 426 -17.92 -16.34 14.59
N GLU A 427 -18.96 -15.55 14.88
CA GLU A 427 -20.13 -15.47 14.01
C GLU A 427 -19.75 -14.97 12.60
N LEU A 428 -18.96 -13.91 12.48
CA LEU A 428 -18.50 -13.41 11.18
C LEU A 428 -17.71 -14.46 10.39
N LEU A 429 -16.89 -15.29 11.06
CA LEU A 429 -16.16 -16.38 10.40
C LEU A 429 -17.09 -17.39 9.72
N THR A 430 -18.29 -17.61 10.26
CA THR A 430 -19.31 -18.48 9.63
C THR A 430 -19.98 -17.86 8.40
N LEU A 431 -19.84 -16.54 8.24
CA LEU A 431 -20.38 -15.78 7.11
C LEU A 431 -19.34 -15.51 6.03
N LYS A 432 -18.08 -15.87 6.29
CA LYS A 432 -16.98 -15.73 5.33
C LYS A 432 -17.28 -16.63 4.11
N PRO A 433 -17.15 -16.11 2.87
CA PRO A 433 -17.27 -16.95 1.68
C PRO A 433 -16.19 -18.03 1.66
N ASP A 434 -16.56 -19.25 1.25
CA ASP A 434 -15.63 -20.37 1.14
C ASP A 434 -14.59 -20.07 0.05
N THR A 435 -13.41 -19.64 0.47
CA THR A 435 -12.28 -19.33 -0.42
C THR A 435 -11.22 -20.38 -0.17
N GLN A 436 -11.28 -21.49 -0.91
CA GLN A 436 -10.18 -22.44 -0.95
C GLN A 436 -9.00 -21.79 -1.67
N ARG A 437 -8.02 -21.32 -0.90
CA ARG A 437 -6.70 -21.03 -1.47
C ARG A 437 -5.92 -22.33 -1.56
N PRO A 438 -5.44 -22.73 -2.74
CA PRO A 438 -4.50 -23.83 -2.82
C PRO A 438 -3.26 -23.45 -2.02
N ASP A 439 -2.82 -24.33 -1.12
CA ASP A 439 -1.52 -24.18 -0.47
C ASP A 439 -0.46 -24.10 -1.57
N ARG A 440 0.11 -22.92 -1.78
CA ARG A 440 1.30 -22.75 -2.62
C ARG A 440 2.50 -23.24 -1.81
N LEU A 441 2.58 -24.54 -1.62
CA LEU A 441 3.83 -25.19 -1.24
C LEU A 441 4.84 -24.84 -2.34
N GLY A 442 6.01 -24.34 -1.94
CA GLY A 442 7.08 -24.01 -2.89
C GLY A 442 7.42 -25.18 -3.80
N VAL A 443 8.13 -24.91 -4.89
CA VAL A 443 8.58 -25.96 -5.80
C VAL A 443 9.35 -27.02 -5.01
N ALA A 444 8.90 -28.28 -5.10
CA ALA A 444 9.57 -29.38 -4.41
C ALA A 444 11.06 -29.39 -4.78
N PRO A 445 11.98 -29.58 -3.81
CA PRO A 445 13.42 -29.51 -4.07
C PRO A 445 13.90 -30.38 -5.23
N GLU A 446 13.21 -31.49 -5.50
CA GLU A 446 13.47 -32.41 -6.61
C GLU A 446 13.21 -31.77 -7.97
N VAL A 447 12.10 -31.04 -8.10
CA VAL A 447 11.72 -30.33 -9.34
C VAL A 447 12.70 -29.19 -9.63
N LEU A 448 13.16 -28.49 -8.59
CA LEU A 448 14.23 -27.48 -8.72
C LEU A 448 15.54 -28.11 -9.21
N ARG A 449 15.94 -29.26 -8.67
CA ARG A 449 17.16 -29.95 -9.10
C ARG A 449 17.10 -30.38 -10.57
N ASP A 450 15.98 -30.91 -11.01
CA ASP A 450 15.81 -31.34 -12.41
C ASP A 450 15.86 -30.15 -13.38
N ALA A 451 15.33 -28.98 -13.00
CA ALA A 451 15.39 -27.76 -13.82
C ALA A 451 16.82 -27.20 -13.98
N PHE A 452 17.72 -27.47 -13.02
CA PHE A 452 19.12 -27.02 -13.06
C PHE A 452 20.12 -28.12 -13.43
N THR A 453 19.65 -29.34 -13.69
CA THR A 453 20.53 -30.43 -14.12
C THR A 453 20.75 -30.30 -15.62
N PRO A 454 21.99 -30.04 -16.10
CA PRO A 454 22.25 -29.99 -17.53
C PRO A 454 21.93 -31.34 -18.18
N PRO A 455 21.47 -31.37 -19.45
CA PRO A 455 21.21 -32.63 -20.14
C PRO A 455 22.48 -33.48 -20.12
N ARG A 456 22.34 -34.74 -19.68
CA ARG A 456 23.43 -35.71 -19.78
C ARG A 456 23.58 -36.08 -21.24
N ASP A 457 24.79 -35.84 -21.78
CA ASP A 457 25.23 -36.23 -23.12
C ASP A 457 25.04 -37.72 -23.41
#